data_AF-A0AAD3H458-F1
#
_entry.id   AF-A0AAD3H458-F1
#
_cell.length_a   1.000
_cell.length_b   1.000
_cell.length_c   1.000
_cell.angle_alpha   90.00
_cell.angle_beta   90.00
_cell.angle_gamma   90.00
#
_symmetry.space_group_name_H-M   'P 1'
#
loop_
_entity.id
_entity.type
_entity.pdbx_description
1 polymer ?
#
loop_
_entity_poly.entity_id
_entity_poly.type
_entity_poly.pdbx_seq_one_letter_code
_entity_poly.pdbx_strand_id
1 'polypeptide(L)'
;MKKKKKSKEKALTLDEVFSQISLKPTSTPGLSSIVLTPLSSEACLRHGINPEFLRKRNFETFYEEGQSDIDIQRLKYETYDRRRQDLMTLASKEKVKLNRRYNSDQSISCVSVASLTPSAILREQEKANSTLLELEEKRLKKAKEKQKRELLQLLQFEQKMDKIQKEMQEKAEKEALLEEKKKVRKQKQERRNAEERRLRELRRKAKEDAEEEMHRIQARQRFEKERQIEKEKKEQIAEQKKQLRKLEEEREKKREMQRIQAEQQQGKKRLEIEKRKQDRDEKERERQLRIEKKRAMHQYELDKKRKLAADRITMNKEAAKRKEEERKRAVLEKRIKSEEQQQMMEKELERKRELSKKENEAKNRKREYQARLAKEREEEMKSTLMQKFQEDEAHVQKLRELRDKDMELLKQERELHIQLKKENVERIRRMQGYKRAETMKKVEENDKRTEEMLKKREELAKVRRKNAVEAKIRKDKLMQTLERSKTSGGKALRKILEQLEEEDPPTLQGKEKKKKKNPKPKRLDKSRNDYSSRTSESKSRPKDPITSKKKPPSILHMNIEIGNEASSQKSAVYISPYASSIK
;
A
#
# COMPACT_ATOMS: atom_id res chain seq x y z
N MET A 1 19.91 18.75 -49.30
CA MET A 1 19.83 18.08 -47.97
C MET A 1 18.44 17.50 -47.77
N LYS A 2 18.28 16.16 -47.86
CA LYS A 2 16.98 15.49 -47.68
C LYS A 2 16.67 15.38 -46.17
N LYS A 3 15.63 16.07 -45.70
CA LYS A 3 15.12 15.96 -44.33
C LYS A 3 14.68 14.52 -44.08
N LYS A 4 15.43 13.75 -43.27
CA LYS A 4 15.01 12.42 -42.78
C LYS A 4 13.70 12.60 -42.01
N LYS A 5 12.59 12.03 -42.52
CA LYS A 5 11.33 11.92 -41.79
C LYS A 5 11.62 11.16 -40.49
N LYS A 6 11.49 11.81 -39.33
CA LYS A 6 11.49 11.13 -38.03
C LYS A 6 10.31 10.16 -38.03
N SER A 7 10.58 8.85 -38.14
CA SER A 7 9.57 7.82 -37.93
C SER A 7 9.05 7.98 -36.50
N LYS A 8 7.76 8.27 -36.34
CA LYS A 8 7.12 8.29 -35.01
C LYS A 8 7.29 6.89 -34.41
N GLU A 9 7.96 6.80 -33.25
CA GLU A 9 8.13 5.54 -32.53
C GLU A 9 6.74 4.96 -32.22
N LYS A 10 6.49 3.74 -32.68
CA LYS A 10 5.22 3.05 -32.42
C LYS A 10 5.18 2.67 -30.94
N ALA A 11 4.08 2.99 -30.27
CA ALA A 11 3.86 2.56 -28.89
C ALA A 11 3.65 1.04 -28.86
N LEU A 12 4.45 0.35 -28.06
CA LEU A 12 4.48 -1.11 -27.99
C LEU A 12 3.64 -1.64 -26.83
N THR A 13 3.05 -2.81 -27.01
CA THR A 13 2.37 -3.53 -25.91
C THR A 13 3.37 -4.31 -25.05
N LEU A 14 2.99 -4.72 -23.82
CA LEU A 14 3.85 -5.57 -22.98
C LEU A 14 4.26 -6.85 -23.72
N ASP A 15 3.35 -7.46 -24.46
CA ASP A 15 3.56 -8.73 -25.14
C ASP A 15 4.51 -8.58 -26.34
N GLU A 16 4.42 -7.46 -27.06
CA GLU A 16 5.38 -7.10 -28.11
C GLU A 16 6.78 -6.87 -27.55
N VAL A 17 6.90 -6.11 -26.45
CA VAL A 17 8.20 -5.88 -25.80
C VAL A 17 8.78 -7.17 -25.26
N PHE A 18 7.94 -8.05 -24.72
CA PHE A 18 8.36 -9.36 -24.23
C PHE A 18 8.92 -10.22 -25.38
N SER A 19 8.36 -10.10 -26.58
CA SER A 19 8.81 -10.85 -27.76
C SER A 19 10.07 -10.27 -28.41
N GLN A 20 10.44 -9.03 -28.10
CA GLN A 20 11.64 -8.40 -28.66
C GLN A 20 12.92 -8.98 -28.06
N ILE A 21 13.90 -9.21 -28.92
CA ILE A 21 15.25 -9.62 -28.53
C ILE A 21 16.12 -8.36 -28.37
N SER A 22 16.71 -8.19 -27.19
CA SER A 22 17.74 -7.18 -26.94
C SER A 22 19.11 -7.77 -27.22
N LEU A 23 19.87 -7.09 -28.09
CA LEU A 23 21.27 -7.39 -28.33
C LEU A 23 22.22 -6.63 -27.39
N LYS A 24 21.71 -5.65 -26.63
CA LYS A 24 22.53 -4.81 -25.75
C LYS A 24 22.49 -5.29 -24.29
N PRO A 25 23.64 -5.37 -23.60
CA PRO A 25 23.67 -5.58 -22.16
C PRO A 25 23.13 -4.32 -21.46
N THR A 26 22.10 -4.47 -20.62
CA THR A 26 21.55 -3.34 -19.85
C THR A 26 22.42 -3.05 -18.63
N SER A 27 23.62 -2.53 -18.83
CA SER A 27 24.47 -2.12 -17.71
C SER A 27 24.03 -0.78 -17.11
N THR A 28 23.35 0.08 -17.88
CA THR A 28 22.99 1.42 -17.42
C THR A 28 21.49 1.58 -17.14
N PRO A 29 21.10 2.07 -15.94
CA PRO A 29 19.72 2.43 -15.60
C PRO A 29 19.31 3.74 -16.30
N GLY A 30 19.41 3.78 -17.61
CA GLY A 30 18.88 4.86 -18.44
C GLY A 30 17.37 4.74 -18.59
N LEU A 31 16.71 5.88 -18.84
CA LEU A 31 15.30 5.91 -19.23
C LEU A 31 15.09 4.94 -20.40
N SER A 32 14.18 3.98 -20.24
CA SER A 32 13.87 3.02 -21.29
C SER A 32 13.49 3.75 -22.57
N SER A 33 14.20 3.49 -23.66
CA SER A 33 13.86 4.00 -25.01
C SER A 33 12.53 3.43 -25.52
N ILE A 34 11.95 2.48 -24.80
CA ILE A 34 10.70 1.81 -25.15
C ILE A 34 9.52 2.71 -24.77
N VAL A 35 8.79 3.16 -25.79
CA VAL A 35 7.48 3.79 -25.61
C VAL A 35 6.42 2.70 -25.51
N LEU A 36 5.80 2.55 -24.34
CA LEU A 36 4.71 1.60 -24.11
C LEU A 36 3.34 2.22 -24.40
N THR A 37 2.34 1.38 -24.70
CA THR A 37 0.93 1.80 -24.67
C THR A 37 0.53 2.30 -23.27
N PRO A 38 -0.46 3.20 -23.14
CA PRO A 38 -0.79 3.84 -21.87
C PRO A 38 -1.08 2.85 -20.73
N LEU A 39 -1.93 1.84 -20.96
CA LEU A 39 -2.26 0.82 -19.96
C LEU A 39 -1.05 -0.03 -19.58
N SER A 40 -0.20 -0.39 -20.56
CA SER A 40 1.04 -1.13 -20.31
C SER A 40 2.05 -0.29 -19.52
N SER A 41 2.17 1.00 -19.84
CA SER A 41 3.04 1.93 -19.14
C SER A 41 2.60 2.11 -17.69
N GLU A 42 1.30 2.26 -17.44
CA GLU A 42 0.75 2.40 -16.09
C GLU A 42 0.94 1.12 -15.27
N ALA A 43 0.72 -0.06 -15.87
CA ALA A 43 0.96 -1.34 -15.21
C ALA A 43 2.42 -1.49 -14.76
N CYS A 44 3.38 -1.12 -15.62
CA CYS A 44 4.80 -1.12 -15.29
C CYS A 44 5.13 -0.10 -14.18
N LEU A 45 4.61 1.13 -14.26
CA LEU A 45 4.86 2.17 -13.26
C LEU A 45 4.32 1.80 -11.88
N ARG A 46 3.11 1.22 -11.80
CA ARG A 46 2.50 0.77 -10.54
C ARG A 46 3.31 -0.30 -9.81
N HIS A 47 4.01 -1.15 -10.56
CA HIS A 47 4.90 -2.18 -9.99
C HIS A 47 6.38 -1.78 -9.99
N GLY A 48 6.73 -0.59 -10.48
CA GLY A 48 8.11 -0.11 -10.58
C GLY A 48 8.98 -0.91 -11.54
N ILE A 49 8.41 -1.54 -12.57
CA ILE A 49 9.10 -2.42 -13.53
C ILE A 49 9.75 -1.58 -14.64
N ASN A 50 11.02 -1.87 -14.99
CA ASN A 50 11.63 -1.30 -16.19
C ASN A 50 11.22 -2.16 -17.40
N PRO A 51 10.63 -1.60 -18.49
CA PRO A 51 10.30 -2.38 -19.67
C PRO A 51 11.51 -3.04 -20.35
N GLU A 52 12.72 -2.50 -20.17
CA GLU A 52 13.95 -3.13 -20.70
C GLU A 52 14.24 -4.51 -20.06
N PHE A 53 13.78 -4.74 -18.83
CA PHE A 53 13.91 -6.06 -18.18
C PHE A 53 12.94 -7.10 -18.73
N LEU A 54 11.95 -6.69 -19.52
CA LEU A 54 10.99 -7.61 -20.15
C LEU A 54 11.45 -8.15 -21.50
N ARG A 55 12.44 -7.51 -22.15
CA ARG A 55 12.99 -7.97 -23.43
C ARG A 55 13.68 -9.33 -23.28
N LYS A 56 13.62 -10.18 -24.30
CA LYS A 56 14.41 -11.41 -24.33
C LYS A 56 15.88 -11.07 -24.58
N ARG A 57 16.81 -11.84 -24.03
CA ARG A 57 18.24 -11.76 -24.35
C ARG A 57 18.74 -13.09 -24.88
N ASN A 58 19.76 -13.04 -25.71
CA ASN A 58 20.43 -14.25 -26.19
C ASN A 58 21.43 -14.73 -25.14
N PHE A 59 21.66 -16.04 -25.11
CA PHE A 59 22.63 -16.67 -24.20
C PHE A 59 24.01 -16.02 -24.30
N GLU A 60 24.45 -15.71 -25.53
CA GLU A 60 25.72 -15.06 -25.85
C GLU A 60 25.92 -13.70 -25.16
N THR A 61 24.84 -12.95 -24.89
CA THR A 61 24.96 -11.62 -24.24
C THR A 61 25.37 -11.68 -22.76
N PHE A 62 25.36 -12.88 -22.17
CA PHE A 62 25.82 -13.12 -20.80
C PHE A 62 27.28 -13.61 -20.74
N TYR A 63 27.96 -13.69 -21.88
CA TYR A 63 29.38 -13.98 -21.95
C TYR A 63 30.17 -12.74 -21.49
N GLU A 64 31.04 -12.91 -20.49
CA GLU A 64 31.95 -11.88 -19.99
C GLU A 64 33.39 -12.29 -20.33
N GLU A 65 34.15 -11.37 -20.96
CA GLU A 65 35.57 -11.61 -21.27
C GLU A 65 36.35 -11.88 -19.97
N GLY A 66 36.72 -13.15 -19.76
CA GLY A 66 37.38 -13.63 -18.54
C GLY A 66 36.58 -14.64 -17.72
N GLN A 67 35.30 -14.86 -18.00
CA GLN A 67 34.51 -15.98 -17.46
C GLN A 67 34.37 -17.07 -18.53
N SER A 68 35.25 -18.06 -18.47
CA SER A 68 35.31 -19.15 -19.46
C SER A 68 34.30 -20.26 -19.20
N ASP A 69 33.61 -20.26 -18.06
CA ASP A 69 32.73 -21.36 -17.68
C ASP A 69 31.30 -21.18 -18.22
N ILE A 70 30.89 -22.12 -19.08
CA ILE A 70 29.58 -22.19 -19.72
C ILE A 70 28.47 -22.32 -18.66
N ASP A 71 28.76 -22.98 -17.53
CA ASP A 71 27.78 -23.20 -16.46
C ASP A 71 27.43 -21.90 -15.74
N ILE A 72 28.40 -21.00 -15.54
CA ILE A 72 28.16 -19.66 -14.98
C ILE A 72 27.29 -18.83 -15.92
N GLN A 73 27.58 -18.86 -17.22
CA GLN A 73 26.79 -18.17 -18.23
C GLN A 73 25.35 -18.69 -18.25
N ARG A 74 25.16 -20.00 -18.15
CA ARG A 74 23.85 -20.66 -18.02
C ARG A 74 23.09 -20.23 -16.78
N LEU A 75 23.75 -20.23 -15.63
CA LEU A 75 23.18 -19.76 -14.38
C LEU A 75 22.68 -18.30 -14.48
N LYS A 76 23.48 -17.41 -15.06
CA LYS A 76 23.10 -16.00 -15.29
C LYS A 76 21.89 -15.89 -16.23
N TYR A 77 21.90 -16.61 -17.35
CA TYR A 77 20.81 -16.61 -18.33
C TYR A 77 19.50 -17.14 -17.73
N GLU A 78 19.54 -18.29 -17.04
CA GLU A 78 18.36 -18.89 -16.42
C GLU A 78 17.77 -17.99 -15.33
N THR A 79 18.63 -17.39 -14.50
CA THR A 79 18.20 -16.45 -13.45
C THR A 79 17.52 -15.23 -14.05
N TYR A 80 18.09 -14.69 -15.14
CA TYR A 80 17.49 -13.59 -15.89
C TYR A 80 16.13 -13.96 -16.48
N ASP A 81 16.01 -15.10 -17.17
CA ASP A 81 14.78 -15.47 -17.85
C ASP A 81 13.65 -15.78 -16.86
N ARG A 82 13.95 -16.50 -15.76
CA ARG A 82 12.98 -16.72 -14.66
C ARG A 82 12.45 -15.39 -14.12
N ARG A 83 13.36 -14.46 -13.81
CA ARG A 83 12.98 -13.14 -13.30
C ARG A 83 12.17 -12.33 -14.33
N ARG A 84 12.56 -12.38 -15.60
CA ARG A 84 11.84 -11.73 -16.71
C ARG A 84 10.40 -12.24 -16.80
N GLN A 85 10.19 -13.55 -16.70
CA GLN A 85 8.86 -14.17 -16.68
C GLN A 85 8.04 -13.73 -15.44
N ASP A 86 8.66 -13.66 -14.27
CA ASP A 86 8.00 -13.18 -13.04
C ASP A 86 7.54 -11.71 -13.18
N LEU A 87 8.41 -10.84 -13.69
CA LEU A 87 8.09 -9.43 -13.93
C LEU A 87 6.97 -9.27 -14.95
N MET A 88 7.02 -10.04 -16.04
CA MET A 88 5.95 -10.05 -17.05
C MET A 88 4.62 -10.49 -16.44
N THR A 89 4.62 -11.53 -15.62
CA THR A 89 3.42 -12.03 -14.93
C THR A 89 2.82 -10.96 -14.00
N LEU A 90 3.66 -10.24 -13.25
CA LEU A 90 3.20 -9.13 -12.40
C LEU A 90 2.60 -7.98 -13.23
N ALA A 91 3.29 -7.57 -14.29
CA ALA A 91 2.85 -6.50 -15.18
C ALA A 91 1.52 -6.86 -15.88
N SER A 92 1.40 -8.08 -16.41
CA SER A 92 0.19 -8.58 -17.07
C SER A 92 -1.00 -8.67 -16.12
N LYS A 93 -0.79 -9.17 -14.90
CA LYS A 93 -1.85 -9.20 -13.87
C LYS A 93 -2.36 -7.78 -13.56
N GLU A 94 -1.47 -6.80 -13.50
CA GLU A 94 -1.87 -5.40 -13.25
C GLU A 94 -2.56 -4.77 -14.47
N LYS A 95 -2.05 -5.01 -15.68
CA LYS A 95 -2.68 -4.57 -16.94
C LYS A 95 -4.13 -5.07 -17.02
N VAL A 96 -4.39 -6.33 -16.67
CA VAL A 96 -5.76 -6.89 -16.63
C VAL A 96 -6.62 -6.17 -15.59
N LYS A 97 -6.10 -5.88 -14.40
CA LYS A 97 -6.84 -5.11 -13.38
C LYS A 97 -7.15 -3.70 -13.85
N LEU A 98 -6.20 -3.02 -14.49
CA LEU A 98 -6.39 -1.68 -15.05
C LEU A 98 -7.43 -1.70 -16.16
N ASN A 99 -7.36 -2.68 -17.06
CA ASN A 99 -8.35 -2.82 -18.12
C ASN A 99 -9.75 -3.07 -17.56
N ARG A 100 -9.89 -3.88 -16.50
CA ARG A 100 -11.17 -4.04 -15.79
C ARG A 100 -11.67 -2.75 -15.17
N ARG A 101 -10.80 -1.95 -14.55
CA ARG A 101 -11.16 -0.63 -14.00
C ARG A 101 -11.59 0.33 -15.09
N TYR A 102 -10.84 0.39 -16.17
CA TYR A 102 -11.15 1.26 -17.30
C TYR A 102 -12.49 0.87 -17.94
N ASN A 103 -12.72 -0.43 -18.15
CA ASN A 103 -13.99 -0.94 -18.67
C ASN A 103 -15.13 -0.77 -17.66
N SER A 104 -14.87 -0.91 -16.36
CA SER A 104 -15.90 -0.62 -15.35
C SER A 104 -16.27 0.84 -15.35
N ASP A 105 -15.29 1.75 -15.38
CA ASP A 105 -15.52 3.20 -15.43
C ASP A 105 -16.23 3.62 -16.72
N GLN A 106 -15.93 2.98 -17.85
CA GLN A 106 -16.67 3.14 -19.11
C GLN A 106 -18.09 2.54 -19.04
N SER A 107 -18.30 1.39 -18.40
CA SER A 107 -19.63 0.77 -18.25
C SER A 107 -20.50 1.48 -17.21
N ILE A 108 -19.89 2.11 -16.20
CA ILE A 108 -20.57 2.95 -15.20
C ILE A 108 -21.04 4.27 -15.84
N SER A 109 -20.49 4.62 -17.00
CA SER A 109 -21.04 5.68 -17.85
C SER A 109 -22.39 5.31 -18.51
N CYS A 110 -22.85 4.05 -18.46
CA CYS A 110 -24.09 3.65 -19.15
C CYS A 110 -25.12 2.84 -18.34
N VAL A 111 -24.82 2.24 -17.18
CA VAL A 111 -25.86 1.51 -16.41
C VAL A 111 -25.77 1.72 -14.89
N SER A 112 -26.89 2.16 -14.33
CA SER A 112 -27.20 2.34 -12.91
C SER A 112 -26.92 1.10 -12.04
N VAL A 113 -26.16 1.21 -10.94
CA VAL A 113 -26.44 0.52 -9.66
C VAL A 113 -25.85 1.31 -8.47
N ALA A 114 -26.64 1.38 -7.42
CA ALA A 114 -26.41 2.05 -6.14
C ALA A 114 -25.18 1.55 -5.35
N SER A 115 -24.24 2.44 -5.07
CA SER A 115 -23.54 2.60 -3.78
C SER A 115 -22.54 3.74 -3.92
N LEU A 116 -22.43 4.56 -2.87
CA LEU A 116 -21.83 5.90 -2.89
C LEU A 116 -20.43 5.95 -3.55
N THR A 117 -20.36 6.56 -4.74
CA THR A 117 -19.09 6.89 -5.41
C THR A 117 -18.61 8.29 -5.01
N PRO A 118 -17.29 8.56 -4.98
CA PRO A 118 -16.74 9.91 -4.76
C PRO A 118 -17.27 10.98 -5.73
N SER A 119 -17.68 10.57 -6.93
CA SER A 119 -18.36 11.43 -7.91
C SER A 119 -19.81 11.77 -7.53
N ALA A 120 -20.48 10.93 -6.74
CA ALA A 120 -21.78 11.26 -6.14
C ALA A 120 -21.61 12.26 -5.00
N ILE A 121 -20.55 12.16 -4.20
CA ILE A 121 -20.19 13.17 -3.18
C ILE A 121 -19.81 14.50 -3.84
N LEU A 122 -19.05 14.48 -4.94
CA LEU A 122 -18.75 15.67 -5.74
C LEU A 122 -20.01 16.25 -6.40
N ARG A 123 -20.92 15.43 -6.95
CA ARG A 123 -22.21 15.92 -7.47
C ARG A 123 -23.14 16.40 -6.37
N GLU A 124 -23.07 15.86 -5.17
CA GLU A 124 -23.87 16.30 -4.01
C GLU A 124 -23.29 17.58 -3.42
N GLN A 125 -21.96 17.76 -3.43
CA GLN A 125 -21.29 19.02 -3.11
C GLN A 125 -21.46 20.07 -4.23
N GLU A 126 -21.42 19.69 -5.50
CA GLU A 126 -21.77 20.55 -6.63
C GLU A 126 -23.25 20.91 -6.60
N LYS A 127 -24.14 20.00 -6.18
CA LYS A 127 -25.55 20.32 -5.90
C LYS A 127 -25.71 21.20 -4.66
N ALA A 128 -24.89 21.05 -3.63
CA ALA A 128 -24.89 21.94 -2.46
C ALA A 128 -24.34 23.34 -2.81
N ASN A 129 -23.34 23.42 -3.68
CA ASN A 129 -22.75 24.66 -4.18
C ASN A 129 -23.62 25.30 -5.27
N SER A 130 -24.26 24.51 -6.13
CA SER A 130 -25.23 24.97 -7.12
C SER A 130 -26.53 25.40 -6.45
N THR A 131 -26.96 24.73 -5.38
CA THR A 131 -28.08 25.22 -4.57
C THR A 131 -27.74 26.51 -3.85
N LEU A 132 -26.49 26.71 -3.40
CA LEU A 132 -26.07 28.00 -2.83
C LEU A 132 -26.09 29.12 -3.89
N LEU A 133 -25.57 28.84 -5.09
CA LEU A 133 -25.65 29.70 -6.27
C LEU A 133 -27.09 30.01 -6.71
N GLU A 134 -27.95 29.00 -6.82
CA GLU A 134 -29.36 29.15 -7.17
C GLU A 134 -30.16 29.87 -6.09
N LEU A 135 -29.84 29.66 -4.80
CA LEU A 135 -30.44 30.39 -3.69
C LEU A 135 -30.05 31.87 -3.73
N GLU A 136 -28.83 32.18 -4.17
CA GLU A 136 -28.40 33.55 -4.42
C GLU A 136 -29.11 34.18 -5.60
N GLU A 137 -29.24 33.48 -6.72
CA GLU A 137 -30.02 33.96 -7.87
C GLU A 137 -31.47 34.21 -7.47
N LYS A 138 -32.07 33.31 -6.68
CA LYS A 138 -33.41 33.50 -6.11
C LYS A 138 -33.46 34.68 -5.14
N ARG A 139 -32.41 34.93 -4.33
CA ARG A 139 -32.32 36.12 -3.46
C ARG A 139 -32.23 37.40 -4.29
N LEU A 140 -31.46 37.42 -5.37
CA LEU A 140 -31.35 38.56 -6.28
C LEU A 140 -32.69 38.82 -7.01
N LYS A 141 -33.38 37.78 -7.47
CA LYS A 141 -34.74 37.90 -8.04
C LYS A 141 -35.74 38.47 -7.02
N LYS A 142 -35.73 37.95 -5.78
CA LYS A 142 -36.57 38.48 -4.70
C LYS A 142 -36.24 39.93 -4.35
N ALA A 143 -34.97 40.33 -4.38
CA ALA A 143 -34.58 41.73 -4.18
C ALA A 143 -35.12 42.64 -5.29
N LYS A 144 -35.05 42.20 -6.56
CA LYS A 144 -35.67 42.92 -7.70
C LYS A 144 -37.19 43.01 -7.55
N GLU A 145 -37.86 41.93 -7.15
CA GLU A 145 -39.32 41.94 -6.90
C GLU A 145 -39.70 42.85 -5.73
N LYS A 146 -38.90 42.88 -4.66
CA LYS A 146 -39.12 43.79 -3.53
C LYS A 146 -38.99 45.24 -3.97
N GLN A 147 -37.98 45.57 -4.78
CA GLN A 147 -37.83 46.90 -5.36
C GLN A 147 -39.05 47.28 -6.22
N LYS A 148 -39.58 46.36 -7.06
CA LYS A 148 -40.81 46.59 -7.83
C LYS A 148 -42.02 46.89 -6.92
N ARG A 149 -42.16 46.19 -5.79
CA ARG A 149 -43.24 46.42 -4.81
C ARG A 149 -43.09 47.74 -4.07
N GLU A 150 -41.88 48.12 -3.65
CA GLU A 150 -41.62 49.41 -3.02
C GLU A 150 -41.94 50.58 -3.97
N LEU A 151 -41.66 50.42 -5.26
CA LEU A 151 -41.98 51.38 -6.31
C LEU A 151 -43.50 51.53 -6.51
N LEU A 152 -44.24 50.41 -6.53
CA LEU A 152 -45.70 50.41 -6.54
C LEU A 152 -46.30 51.04 -5.27
N GLN A 153 -45.68 50.81 -4.11
CA GLN A 153 -46.15 51.37 -2.84
C GLN A 153 -45.89 52.89 -2.77
N LEU A 154 -44.76 53.37 -3.28
CA LEU A 154 -44.48 54.80 -3.45
C LEU A 154 -45.49 55.46 -4.40
N LEU A 155 -45.82 54.81 -5.52
CA LEU A 155 -46.85 55.28 -6.44
C LEU A 155 -48.24 55.37 -5.77
N GLN A 156 -48.61 54.36 -4.98
CA GLN A 156 -49.85 54.37 -4.21
C GLN A 156 -49.85 55.46 -3.14
N PHE A 157 -48.70 55.74 -2.52
CA PHE A 157 -48.57 56.82 -1.55
C PHE A 157 -48.69 58.19 -2.23
N GLU A 158 -48.08 58.38 -3.40
CA GLU A 158 -48.21 59.60 -4.19
C GLU A 158 -49.66 59.80 -4.65
N GLN A 159 -50.34 58.76 -5.15
CA GLN A 159 -51.77 58.84 -5.47
C GLN A 159 -52.64 59.19 -4.27
N LYS A 160 -52.27 58.71 -3.07
CA LYS A 160 -52.96 59.08 -1.82
C LYS A 160 -52.63 60.51 -1.40
N MET A 161 -51.39 60.96 -1.54
CA MET A 161 -50.98 62.33 -1.23
C MET A 161 -51.61 63.33 -2.20
N ASP A 162 -51.70 63.02 -3.50
CA ASP A 162 -52.43 63.83 -4.49
C ASP A 162 -53.92 63.90 -4.15
N LYS A 163 -54.52 62.78 -3.74
CA LYS A 163 -55.92 62.77 -3.28
C LYS A 163 -56.10 63.61 -2.01
N ILE A 164 -55.19 63.48 -1.05
CA ILE A 164 -55.22 64.27 0.19
C ILE A 164 -54.98 65.75 -0.09
N GLN A 165 -54.07 66.10 -1.00
CA GLN A 165 -53.83 67.48 -1.40
C GLN A 165 -55.03 68.06 -2.16
N LYS A 166 -55.67 67.29 -3.05
CA LYS A 166 -56.93 67.69 -3.69
C LYS A 166 -58.06 67.82 -2.70
N GLU A 167 -58.21 66.88 -1.78
CA GLU A 167 -59.21 66.96 -0.70
C GLU A 167 -58.92 68.11 0.27
N MET A 168 -57.65 68.44 0.52
CA MET A 168 -57.22 69.56 1.36
C MET A 168 -57.41 70.89 0.63
N GLN A 169 -57.18 70.96 -0.69
CA GLN A 169 -57.50 72.12 -1.52
C GLN A 169 -59.01 72.32 -1.59
N GLU A 170 -59.78 71.26 -1.86
CA GLU A 170 -61.24 71.32 -1.82
C GLU A 170 -61.77 71.66 -0.43
N LYS A 171 -61.16 71.13 0.65
CA LYS A 171 -61.52 71.50 2.02
C LYS A 171 -61.11 72.92 2.35
N ALA A 172 -59.98 73.42 1.90
CA ALA A 172 -59.56 74.80 2.07
C ALA A 172 -60.45 75.76 1.27
N GLU A 173 -60.92 75.37 0.08
CA GLU A 173 -61.91 76.11 -0.71
C GLU A 173 -63.28 76.09 -0.03
N LYS A 174 -63.75 74.92 0.45
CA LYS A 174 -65.00 74.78 1.22
C LYS A 174 -64.91 75.48 2.58
N GLU A 175 -63.73 75.51 3.21
CA GLU A 175 -63.46 76.16 4.48
C GLU A 175 -63.29 77.68 4.32
N ALA A 176 -62.72 78.18 3.22
CA ALA A 176 -62.76 79.61 2.88
C ALA A 176 -64.21 80.08 2.66
N LEU A 177 -65.02 79.26 1.97
CA LEU A 177 -66.46 79.50 1.76
C LEU A 177 -67.29 79.40 3.06
N LEU A 178 -66.80 78.63 4.04
CA LEU A 178 -67.38 78.52 5.39
C LEU A 178 -66.82 79.55 6.36
N GLU A 179 -65.60 80.05 6.21
CA GLU A 179 -65.00 81.10 7.05
C GLU A 179 -65.64 82.45 6.77
N GLU A 180 -66.07 82.68 5.53
CA GLU A 180 -66.98 83.78 5.20
C GLU A 180 -68.31 83.67 5.97
N LYS A 181 -68.85 82.46 6.15
CA LYS A 181 -70.06 82.18 6.96
C LYS A 181 -69.79 82.10 8.47
N LYS A 182 -68.55 81.84 8.91
CA LYS A 182 -68.14 81.72 10.33
C LYS A 182 -67.66 83.04 10.93
N LYS A 183 -67.32 84.08 10.14
CA LYS A 183 -67.14 85.45 10.67
C LYS A 183 -68.40 85.96 11.39
N VAL A 184 -69.58 85.49 10.98
CA VAL A 184 -70.88 85.78 11.62
C VAL A 184 -71.15 84.91 12.87
N ARG A 185 -70.50 83.75 13.03
CA ARG A 185 -70.67 82.84 14.19
C ARG A 185 -69.56 82.93 15.24
N LYS A 186 -68.36 83.41 14.89
CA LYS A 186 -67.21 83.57 15.82
C LYS A 186 -67.50 84.54 16.98
N GLN A 187 -68.39 85.53 16.82
CA GLN A 187 -68.87 86.36 17.95
C GLN A 187 -69.73 85.61 18.98
N LYS A 188 -70.30 84.44 18.64
CA LYS A 188 -71.25 83.72 19.51
C LYS A 188 -70.64 82.55 20.29
N GLN A 189 -69.40 82.15 19.98
CA GLN A 189 -68.79 80.92 20.49
C GLN A 189 -67.57 81.15 21.40
N GLU A 190 -66.99 82.35 21.42
CA GLU A 190 -66.01 82.76 22.45
C GLU A 190 -66.58 82.75 23.87
N ARG A 191 -67.91 82.89 24.02
CA ARG A 191 -68.61 82.72 25.31
C ARG A 191 -68.64 81.27 25.83
N ARG A 192 -68.42 80.24 25.01
CA ARG A 192 -68.54 78.82 25.43
C ARG A 192 -67.19 78.15 25.70
N ASN A 193 -66.09 78.70 25.19
CA ASN A 193 -64.74 78.15 25.35
C ASN A 193 -64.04 78.50 26.68
N ALA A 194 -64.69 79.25 27.57
CA ALA A 194 -64.19 79.51 28.92
C ALA A 194 -64.46 78.33 29.89
N GLU A 195 -65.43 77.45 29.60
CA GLU A 195 -65.86 76.40 30.54
C GLU A 195 -65.15 75.04 30.32
N GLU A 196 -64.61 74.76 29.13
CA GLU A 196 -64.02 73.45 28.79
C GLU A 196 -62.55 73.27 29.25
N ARG A 197 -61.94 74.31 29.84
CA ARG A 197 -60.55 74.25 30.34
C ARG A 197 -60.40 73.59 31.71
N ARG A 198 -61.48 73.29 32.44
CA ARG A 198 -61.42 72.59 33.74
C ARG A 198 -61.58 71.07 33.68
N LEU A 199 -61.92 70.47 32.53
CA LEU A 199 -62.20 69.02 32.44
C LEU A 199 -61.06 68.17 31.86
N ARG A 200 -59.93 68.78 31.44
CA ARG A 200 -58.81 68.07 30.80
C ARG A 200 -57.73 67.53 31.76
N GLU A 201 -57.80 67.82 33.05
CA GLU A 201 -56.81 67.33 34.01
C GLU A 201 -57.18 65.97 34.63
N LEU A 202 -58.45 65.54 34.59
CA LEU A 202 -58.87 64.24 35.14
C LEU A 202 -58.66 63.02 34.20
N ARG A 203 -58.41 63.24 32.90
CA ARG A 203 -58.34 62.15 31.89
C ARG A 203 -56.94 61.62 31.60
N ARG A 204 -55.90 62.28 32.15
CA ARG A 204 -54.49 61.92 31.92
C ARG A 204 -53.99 60.82 32.87
N LYS A 205 -54.66 60.63 34.02
CA LYS A 205 -54.23 59.70 35.08
C LYS A 205 -54.69 58.25 34.93
N ALA A 206 -55.59 57.95 33.98
CA ALA A 206 -56.16 56.60 33.80
C ALA A 206 -55.50 55.79 32.66
N LYS A 207 -54.51 56.36 31.95
CA LYS A 207 -53.85 55.70 30.81
C LYS A 207 -52.45 55.17 31.12
N GLU A 208 -51.77 55.73 32.12
CA GLU A 208 -50.42 55.27 32.52
C GLU A 208 -50.46 53.92 33.27
N ASP A 209 -51.49 53.63 34.09
CA ASP A 209 -51.55 52.40 34.89
C ASP A 209 -51.91 51.12 34.10
N ALA A 210 -52.48 51.24 32.89
CA ALA A 210 -52.84 50.08 32.06
C ALA A 210 -51.69 49.57 31.16
N GLU A 211 -50.68 50.40 30.91
CA GLU A 211 -49.54 50.06 30.04
C GLU A 211 -48.43 49.31 30.80
N GLU A 212 -48.31 49.51 32.12
CA GLU A 212 -47.31 48.82 32.96
C GLU A 212 -47.64 47.35 33.27
N GLU A 213 -48.91 46.94 33.32
CA GLU A 213 -49.29 45.54 33.58
C GLU A 213 -49.04 44.61 32.36
N MET A 214 -49.24 45.11 31.13
CA MET A 214 -49.03 44.34 29.89
C MET A 214 -47.55 44.02 29.64
N HIS A 215 -46.63 44.87 30.09
CA HIS A 215 -45.18 44.64 29.97
C HIS A 215 -44.66 43.56 30.91
N ARG A 216 -45.23 43.41 32.12
CA ARG A 216 -44.82 42.37 33.10
C ARG A 216 -45.23 40.96 32.66
N ILE A 217 -46.37 40.80 31.99
CA ILE A 217 -46.86 39.50 31.53
C ILE A 217 -46.06 38.98 30.32
N GLN A 218 -45.69 39.85 29.37
CA GLN A 218 -44.90 39.47 28.20
C GLN A 218 -43.45 39.08 28.56
N ALA A 219 -42.88 39.67 29.61
CA ALA A 219 -41.54 39.34 30.09
C ALA A 219 -41.47 37.93 30.72
N ARG A 220 -42.49 37.53 31.50
CA ARG A 220 -42.57 36.19 32.12
C ARG A 220 -42.72 35.07 31.09
N GLN A 221 -43.52 35.29 30.05
CA GLN A 221 -43.73 34.29 28.97
C GLN A 221 -42.48 34.07 28.09
N ARG A 222 -41.59 35.07 27.96
CA ARG A 222 -40.33 34.91 27.21
C ARG A 222 -39.30 34.12 28.02
N PHE A 223 -39.20 34.37 29.32
CA PHE A 223 -38.28 33.67 30.22
C PHE A 223 -38.60 32.17 30.36
N GLU A 224 -39.89 31.80 30.43
CA GLU A 224 -40.31 30.39 30.51
C GLU A 224 -40.01 29.61 29.22
N LYS A 225 -40.20 30.23 28.05
CA LYS A 225 -39.86 29.63 26.75
C LYS A 225 -38.35 29.48 26.57
N GLU A 226 -37.57 30.44 27.05
CA GLU A 226 -36.11 30.40 26.97
C GLU A 226 -35.51 29.31 27.90
N ARG A 227 -36.10 29.13 29.09
CA ARG A 227 -35.73 28.07 30.05
C ARG A 227 -36.03 26.66 29.55
N GLN A 228 -37.09 26.47 28.76
CA GLN A 228 -37.42 25.18 28.15
C GLN A 228 -36.46 24.84 27.00
N ILE A 229 -36.15 25.80 26.13
CA ILE A 229 -35.18 25.63 25.03
C ILE A 229 -33.78 25.31 25.57
N GLU A 230 -33.37 25.89 26.71
CA GLU A 230 -32.07 25.61 27.31
C GLU A 230 -31.97 24.20 27.90
N LYS A 231 -33.06 23.68 28.49
CA LYS A 231 -33.11 22.29 28.99
C LYS A 231 -33.04 21.29 27.85
N GLU A 232 -33.80 21.50 26.78
CA GLU A 232 -33.77 20.64 25.58
C GLU A 232 -32.38 20.64 24.91
N LYS A 233 -31.71 21.80 24.83
CA LYS A 233 -30.33 21.88 24.33
C LYS A 233 -29.34 21.13 25.23
N LYS A 234 -29.49 21.20 26.55
CA LYS A 234 -28.64 20.47 27.51
C LYS A 234 -28.84 18.96 27.40
N GLU A 235 -30.07 18.50 27.19
CA GLU A 235 -30.38 17.07 26.98
C GLU A 235 -29.81 16.56 25.65
N GLN A 236 -29.94 17.33 24.56
CA GLN A 236 -29.35 16.98 23.25
C GLN A 236 -27.81 16.90 23.30
N ILE A 237 -27.16 17.83 24.02
CA ILE A 237 -25.70 17.79 24.22
C ILE A 237 -25.30 16.57 25.08
N ALA A 238 -26.08 16.24 26.11
CA ALA A 238 -25.83 15.06 26.94
C ALA A 238 -26.00 13.75 26.16
N GLU A 239 -26.98 13.67 25.26
CA GLU A 239 -27.19 12.52 24.37
C GLU A 239 -26.08 12.36 23.34
N GLN A 240 -25.64 13.45 22.70
CA GLN A 240 -24.49 13.43 21.79
C GLN A 240 -23.21 12.98 22.52
N LYS A 241 -23.01 13.44 23.76
CA LYS A 241 -21.88 13.01 24.60
C LYS A 241 -21.95 11.52 24.97
N LYS A 242 -23.15 10.97 25.23
CA LYS A 242 -23.33 9.52 25.45
C LYS A 242 -23.07 8.70 24.18
N GLN A 243 -23.45 9.19 23.01
CA GLN A 243 -23.17 8.51 21.74
C GLN A 243 -21.67 8.52 21.38
N LEU A 244 -20.97 9.63 21.64
CA LEU A 244 -19.52 9.72 21.47
C LEU A 244 -18.76 8.76 22.39
N ARG A 245 -19.18 8.62 23.65
CA ARG A 245 -18.59 7.65 24.60
C ARG A 245 -18.76 6.19 24.13
N LYS A 246 -19.94 5.82 23.62
CA LYS A 246 -20.17 4.47 23.07
C LYS A 246 -19.27 4.17 21.86
N LEU A 247 -19.04 5.17 20.99
CA LEU A 247 -18.11 5.05 19.86
C LEU A 247 -16.64 4.96 20.30
N GLU A 248 -16.25 5.64 21.38
CA GLU A 248 -14.92 5.52 21.98
C GLU A 248 -14.71 4.13 22.61
N GLU A 249 -15.67 3.63 23.39
CA GLU A 249 -15.64 2.28 23.97
C GLU A 249 -15.56 1.18 22.88
N GLU A 250 -16.26 1.32 21.75
CA GLU A 250 -16.14 0.40 20.62
C GLU A 250 -14.76 0.46 19.94
N ARG A 251 -14.14 1.65 19.86
CA ARG A 251 -12.78 1.81 19.35
C ARG A 251 -11.74 1.20 20.30
N GLU A 252 -11.97 1.27 21.60
CA GLU A 252 -11.13 0.62 22.60
C GLU A 252 -11.25 -0.90 22.56
N LYS A 253 -12.47 -1.45 22.52
CA LYS A 253 -12.69 -2.90 22.34
C LYS A 253 -12.04 -3.43 21.06
N LYS A 254 -12.08 -2.68 19.96
CA LYS A 254 -11.39 -3.06 18.71
C LYS A 254 -9.85 -3.02 18.85
N ARG A 255 -9.30 -2.02 19.57
CA ARG A 255 -7.85 -1.95 19.86
C ARG A 255 -7.40 -3.08 20.78
N GLU A 256 -8.20 -3.42 21.78
CA GLU A 256 -7.94 -4.52 22.71
C GLU A 256 -8.00 -5.88 22.02
N MET A 257 -8.99 -6.11 21.15
CA MET A 257 -9.07 -7.31 20.31
C MET A 257 -7.87 -7.44 19.36
N GLN A 258 -7.41 -6.33 18.77
CA GLN A 258 -6.19 -6.33 17.94
C GLN A 258 -4.93 -6.63 18.77
N ARG A 259 -4.84 -6.10 19.99
CA ARG A 259 -3.75 -6.39 20.93
C ARG A 259 -3.71 -7.87 21.32
N ILE A 260 -4.86 -8.44 21.70
CA ILE A 260 -5.00 -9.87 22.03
C ILE A 260 -4.65 -10.75 20.82
N GLN A 261 -5.10 -10.39 19.61
CA GLN A 261 -4.73 -11.13 18.39
C GLN A 261 -3.23 -11.03 18.10
N ALA A 262 -2.62 -9.86 18.30
CA ALA A 262 -1.17 -9.69 18.13
C ALA A 262 -0.38 -10.51 19.16
N GLU A 263 -0.83 -10.56 20.41
CA GLU A 263 -0.24 -11.34 21.48
C GLU A 263 -0.36 -12.85 21.22
N GLN A 264 -1.53 -13.33 20.78
CA GLN A 264 -1.71 -14.72 20.35
C GLN A 264 -0.81 -15.09 19.17
N GLN A 265 -0.63 -14.19 18.19
CA GLN A 265 0.28 -14.43 17.08
C GLN A 265 1.75 -14.45 17.52
N GLN A 266 2.15 -13.59 18.44
CA GLN A 266 3.50 -13.62 19.02
C GLN A 266 3.73 -14.86 19.87
N GLY A 267 2.75 -15.29 20.68
CA GLY A 267 2.80 -16.53 21.44
C GLY A 267 2.97 -17.76 20.56
N LYS A 268 2.21 -17.86 19.46
CA LYS A 268 2.36 -18.93 18.46
C LYS A 268 3.77 -18.97 17.86
N LYS A 269 4.34 -17.80 17.53
CA LYS A 269 5.72 -17.71 17.03
C LYS A 269 6.75 -18.14 18.07
N ARG A 270 6.56 -17.79 19.35
CA ARG A 270 7.44 -18.21 20.45
C ARG A 270 7.42 -19.73 20.64
N LEU A 271 6.23 -20.34 20.67
CA LEU A 271 6.08 -21.80 20.76
C LEU A 271 6.68 -22.53 19.54
N GLU A 272 6.55 -21.96 18.35
CA GLU A 272 7.16 -22.54 17.14
C GLU A 272 8.70 -22.46 17.19
N ILE A 273 9.26 -21.34 17.66
CA ILE A 273 10.70 -21.18 17.87
C ILE A 273 11.21 -22.19 18.91
N GLU A 274 10.46 -22.39 20.00
CA GLU A 274 10.82 -23.32 21.08
C GLU A 274 10.80 -24.78 20.60
N LYS A 275 9.78 -25.19 19.84
CA LYS A 275 9.77 -26.51 19.19
C LYS A 275 10.95 -26.71 18.25
N ARG A 276 11.25 -25.73 17.38
CA ARG A 276 12.42 -25.79 16.49
C ARG A 276 13.76 -25.81 17.24
N LYS A 277 13.81 -25.30 18.47
CA LYS A 277 14.98 -25.39 19.33
C LYS A 277 15.10 -26.80 19.92
N GLN A 278 14.02 -27.35 20.46
CA GLN A 278 13.98 -28.73 20.97
C GLN A 278 14.34 -29.76 19.89
N ASP A 279 13.78 -29.65 18.68
CA ASP A 279 14.12 -30.53 17.55
C ASP A 279 15.61 -30.45 17.17
N ARG A 280 16.23 -29.27 17.32
CA ARG A 280 17.67 -29.09 17.07
C ARG A 280 18.50 -29.74 18.17
N ASP A 281 18.12 -29.53 19.43
CA ASP A 281 18.80 -30.08 20.59
C ASP A 281 18.72 -31.63 20.58
N GLU A 282 17.59 -32.20 20.18
CA GLU A 282 17.43 -33.66 20.01
C GLU A 282 18.32 -34.22 18.90
N LYS A 283 18.34 -33.59 17.72
CA LYS A 283 19.24 -33.97 16.61
C LYS A 283 20.71 -33.82 16.98
N GLU A 284 21.06 -32.81 17.77
CA GLU A 284 22.42 -32.62 18.26
C GLU A 284 22.82 -33.70 19.29
N ARG A 285 21.92 -34.08 20.20
CA ARG A 285 22.14 -35.24 21.10
C ARG A 285 22.31 -36.54 20.34
N GLU A 286 21.48 -36.81 19.34
CA GLU A 286 21.62 -38.01 18.50
C GLU A 286 22.98 -38.04 17.78
N ARG A 287 23.41 -36.89 17.25
CA ARG A 287 24.73 -36.76 16.61
C ARG A 287 25.86 -37.00 17.61
N GLN A 288 25.76 -36.45 18.83
CA GLN A 288 26.75 -36.67 19.90
C GLN A 288 26.83 -38.14 20.30
N LEU A 289 25.69 -38.81 20.52
CA LEU A 289 25.63 -40.25 20.81
C LEU A 289 26.25 -41.09 19.69
N ARG A 290 26.05 -40.71 18.42
CA ARG A 290 26.65 -41.41 17.26
C ARG A 290 28.17 -41.23 17.21
N ILE A 291 28.67 -40.04 17.56
CA ILE A 291 30.11 -39.75 17.67
C ILE A 291 30.72 -40.54 18.84
N GLU A 292 30.04 -40.58 19.97
CA GLU A 292 30.50 -41.29 21.17
C GLU A 292 30.54 -42.81 20.94
N LYS A 293 29.50 -43.39 20.31
CA LYS A 293 29.52 -44.79 19.86
C LYS A 293 30.70 -45.08 18.92
N LYS A 294 30.98 -44.21 17.95
CA LYS A 294 32.15 -44.36 17.07
C LYS A 294 33.48 -44.29 17.83
N ARG A 295 33.60 -43.38 18.80
CA ARG A 295 34.79 -43.25 19.67
C ARG A 295 34.99 -44.50 20.53
N ALA A 296 33.91 -45.04 21.12
CA ALA A 296 33.95 -46.26 21.91
C ALA A 296 34.34 -47.48 21.07
N MET A 297 33.77 -47.64 19.88
CA MET A 297 34.15 -48.71 18.94
C MET A 297 35.63 -48.61 18.52
N HIS A 298 36.10 -47.39 18.23
CA HIS A 298 37.50 -47.17 17.87
C HIS A 298 38.45 -47.44 19.05
N GLN A 299 38.08 -47.07 20.28
CA GLN A 299 38.87 -47.43 21.46
C GLN A 299 38.92 -48.95 21.68
N TYR A 300 37.79 -49.65 21.53
CA TYR A 300 37.76 -51.11 21.63
C TYR A 300 38.66 -51.79 20.59
N GLU A 301 38.68 -51.31 19.35
CA GLU A 301 39.59 -51.81 18.30
C GLU A 301 41.06 -51.53 18.61
N LEU A 302 41.38 -50.34 19.14
CA LEU A 302 42.73 -50.00 19.57
C LEU A 302 43.20 -50.91 20.71
N ASP A 303 42.36 -51.18 21.70
CA ASP A 303 42.68 -52.07 22.81
C ASP A 303 42.84 -53.52 22.36
N LYS A 304 42.02 -53.97 21.40
CA LYS A 304 42.20 -55.29 20.77
C LYS A 304 43.53 -55.40 20.02
N LYS A 305 43.92 -54.35 19.28
CA LYS A 305 45.23 -54.29 18.60
C LYS A 305 46.39 -54.23 19.59
N ARG A 306 46.26 -53.50 20.71
CA ARG A 306 47.26 -53.45 21.79
C ARG A 306 47.44 -54.81 22.46
N LYS A 307 46.36 -55.55 22.74
CA LYS A 307 46.45 -56.93 23.27
C LYS A 307 47.18 -57.86 22.32
N LEU A 308 46.81 -57.88 21.04
CA LEU A 308 47.49 -58.71 20.03
C LEU A 308 48.97 -58.35 19.87
N ALA A 309 49.33 -57.06 19.96
CA ALA A 309 50.72 -56.63 19.94
C ALA A 309 51.48 -57.07 21.21
N ALA A 310 50.86 -56.98 22.38
CA ALA A 310 51.42 -57.46 23.63
C ALA A 310 51.66 -58.98 23.60
N ASP A 311 50.69 -59.76 23.11
CA ASP A 311 50.80 -61.22 22.94
C ASP A 311 51.93 -61.59 21.96
N ARG A 312 52.12 -60.78 20.91
CA ARG A 312 53.24 -60.98 19.97
C ARG A 312 54.59 -60.67 20.60
N ILE A 313 54.66 -59.64 21.45
CA ILE A 313 55.88 -59.28 22.19
C ILE A 313 56.20 -60.37 23.23
N THR A 314 55.21 -60.94 23.92
CA THR A 314 55.43 -62.04 24.88
C THR A 314 55.89 -63.31 24.16
N MET A 315 55.23 -63.72 23.08
CA MET A 315 55.66 -64.86 22.27
C MET A 315 57.08 -64.69 21.71
N ASN A 316 57.43 -63.49 21.22
CA ASN A 316 58.78 -63.22 20.75
C ASN A 316 59.82 -63.23 21.87
N LYS A 317 59.49 -62.73 23.07
CA LYS A 317 60.37 -62.81 24.25
C LYS A 317 60.59 -64.25 24.69
N GLU A 318 59.55 -65.09 24.66
CA GLU A 318 59.67 -66.52 24.98
C GLU A 318 60.46 -67.30 23.93
N ALA A 319 60.23 -67.03 22.64
CA ALA A 319 61.01 -67.63 21.56
C ALA A 319 62.48 -67.21 21.60
N ALA A 320 62.78 -65.96 21.97
CA ALA A 320 64.14 -65.47 22.18
C ALA A 320 64.81 -66.18 23.37
N LYS A 321 64.10 -66.37 24.50
CA LYS A 321 64.60 -67.14 25.64
C LYS A 321 64.88 -68.60 25.28
N ARG A 322 63.98 -69.27 24.55
CA ARG A 322 64.19 -70.64 24.07
C ARG A 322 65.42 -70.75 23.16
N LYS A 323 65.61 -69.79 22.25
CA LYS A 323 66.83 -69.74 21.41
C LYS A 323 68.09 -69.47 22.23
N GLU A 324 68.02 -68.68 23.30
CA GLU A 324 69.17 -68.45 24.19
C GLU A 324 69.51 -69.72 24.99
N GLU A 325 68.49 -70.44 25.48
CA GLU A 325 68.66 -71.74 26.14
C GLU A 325 69.20 -72.82 25.20
N GLU A 326 68.70 -72.88 23.96
CA GLU A 326 69.25 -73.73 22.90
C GLU A 326 70.70 -73.36 22.56
N ARG A 327 71.05 -72.07 22.55
CA ARG A 327 72.44 -71.62 22.39
C ARG A 327 73.31 -72.03 23.58
N LYS A 328 72.82 -71.94 24.81
CA LYS A 328 73.53 -72.41 26.01
C LYS A 328 73.74 -73.93 25.97
N ARG A 329 72.74 -74.70 25.49
CA ARG A 329 72.83 -76.15 25.27
C ARG A 329 73.77 -76.53 24.13
N ALA A 330 73.74 -75.79 23.02
CA ALA A 330 74.61 -76.01 21.86
C ALA A 330 76.07 -75.64 22.15
N VAL A 331 76.33 -74.68 23.04
CA VAL A 331 77.69 -74.37 23.54
C VAL A 331 78.20 -75.49 24.44
N LEU A 332 77.34 -76.12 25.25
CA LEU A 332 77.68 -77.31 26.04
C LEU A 332 77.93 -78.55 25.14
N GLU A 333 77.13 -78.76 24.09
CA GLU A 333 77.36 -79.84 23.10
C GLU A 333 78.59 -79.63 22.22
N LYS A 334 78.88 -78.37 21.83
CA LYS A 334 80.09 -78.04 21.05
C LYS A 334 81.38 -78.11 21.87
N ARG A 335 81.30 -78.06 23.21
CA ARG A 335 82.43 -78.31 24.10
C ARG A 335 82.80 -79.79 24.19
N ILE A 336 81.87 -80.70 23.87
CA ILE A 336 82.07 -82.16 23.89
C ILE A 336 82.53 -82.70 22.51
N LYS A 337 82.14 -82.05 21.40
CA LYS A 337 82.44 -82.52 20.03
C LYS A 337 83.65 -81.86 19.35
N SER A 338 84.37 -80.98 20.03
CA SER A 338 85.47 -80.17 19.46
C SER A 338 86.87 -80.79 19.60
N GLU A 339 87.04 -81.91 20.30
CA GLU A 339 88.35 -82.57 20.46
C GLU A 339 88.64 -83.66 19.41
N GLU A 340 87.63 -84.25 18.77
CA GLU A 340 87.82 -85.44 17.91
C GLU A 340 87.81 -85.17 16.38
N GLN A 341 87.62 -83.94 15.91
CA GLN A 341 87.48 -83.64 14.46
C GLN A 341 88.57 -82.74 13.85
N GLN A 342 89.70 -82.52 14.54
CA GLN A 342 90.73 -81.59 14.05
C GLN A 342 91.88 -82.23 13.25
N GLN A 343 92.01 -83.56 13.17
CA GLN A 343 93.19 -84.18 12.52
C GLN A 343 92.90 -84.91 11.19
N MET A 344 91.64 -85.13 10.80
CA MET A 344 91.29 -85.76 9.51
C MET A 344 90.89 -84.75 8.41
N MET A 345 90.80 -83.46 8.74
CA MET A 345 90.20 -82.44 7.87
C MET A 345 91.17 -81.79 6.88
N GLU A 346 92.48 -81.91 7.05
CA GLU A 346 93.46 -81.07 6.34
C GLU A 346 93.77 -81.53 4.90
N LYS A 347 93.73 -82.85 4.63
CA LYS A 347 93.95 -83.41 3.28
C LYS A 347 92.67 -83.54 2.43
N GLU A 348 91.49 -83.61 3.07
CA GLU A 348 90.22 -83.39 2.37
C GLU A 348 90.01 -81.91 2.00
N LEU A 349 90.64 -80.99 2.74
CA LEU A 349 90.48 -79.54 2.60
C LEU A 349 90.88 -79.04 1.22
N GLU A 350 91.90 -79.61 0.57
CA GLU A 350 92.42 -79.11 -0.72
C GLU A 350 91.61 -79.56 -1.94
N ARG A 351 91.15 -80.82 -1.99
CA ARG A 351 90.16 -81.26 -3.00
C ARG A 351 88.80 -80.60 -2.78
N LYS A 352 88.42 -80.37 -1.52
CA LYS A 352 87.23 -79.56 -1.17
C LYS A 352 87.42 -78.09 -1.54
N ARG A 353 88.62 -77.51 -1.45
CA ARG A 353 88.88 -76.09 -1.83
C ARG A 353 88.69 -75.85 -3.33
N GLU A 354 89.07 -76.78 -4.21
CA GLU A 354 88.87 -76.63 -5.66
C GLU A 354 87.42 -76.90 -6.09
N LEU A 355 86.80 -77.97 -5.56
CA LEU A 355 85.36 -78.20 -5.74
C LEU A 355 84.53 -77.06 -5.15
N SER A 356 84.95 -76.51 -4.00
CA SER A 356 84.35 -75.34 -3.35
C SER A 356 84.56 -74.07 -4.15
N LYS A 357 85.70 -73.85 -4.81
CA LYS A 357 85.90 -72.71 -5.72
C LYS A 357 84.94 -72.78 -6.90
N LYS A 358 84.82 -73.93 -7.57
CA LYS A 358 83.84 -74.11 -8.67
C LYS A 358 82.39 -74.01 -8.19
N GLU A 359 82.07 -74.56 -7.02
CA GLU A 359 80.76 -74.38 -6.37
C GLU A 359 80.51 -72.93 -5.98
N ASN A 360 81.52 -72.21 -5.49
CA ASN A 360 81.43 -70.82 -5.07
C ASN A 360 81.29 -69.89 -6.27
N GLU A 361 81.98 -70.17 -7.38
CA GLU A 361 81.76 -69.46 -8.65
C GLU A 361 80.36 -69.71 -9.21
N ALA A 362 79.87 -70.95 -9.18
CA ALA A 362 78.49 -71.26 -9.56
C ALA A 362 77.47 -70.63 -8.61
N LYS A 363 77.74 -70.60 -7.30
CA LYS A 363 76.92 -69.91 -6.29
C LYS A 363 76.98 -68.38 -6.46
N ASN A 364 78.13 -67.82 -6.80
CA ASN A 364 78.31 -66.39 -7.05
C ASN A 364 77.60 -65.96 -8.33
N ARG A 365 77.70 -66.72 -9.42
CA ARG A 365 76.90 -66.49 -10.64
C ARG A 365 75.40 -66.58 -10.38
N LYS A 366 74.96 -67.55 -9.55
CA LYS A 366 73.55 -67.62 -9.10
C LYS A 366 73.16 -66.43 -8.22
N ARG A 367 74.03 -65.96 -7.32
CA ARG A 367 73.79 -64.76 -6.49
C ARG A 367 73.73 -63.50 -7.33
N GLU A 368 74.62 -63.33 -8.30
CA GLU A 368 74.62 -62.20 -9.23
C GLU A 368 73.37 -62.19 -10.10
N TYR A 369 72.98 -63.34 -10.64
CA TYR A 369 71.74 -63.49 -11.41
C TYR A 369 70.50 -63.19 -10.54
N GLN A 370 70.45 -63.69 -9.30
CA GLN A 370 69.37 -63.37 -8.36
C GLN A 370 69.36 -61.90 -7.94
N ALA A 371 70.53 -61.29 -7.73
CA ALA A 371 70.66 -59.87 -7.41
C ALA A 371 70.20 -58.99 -8.58
N ARG A 372 70.49 -59.38 -9.82
CA ARG A 372 69.99 -58.70 -11.01
C ARG A 372 68.47 -58.83 -11.16
N LEU A 373 67.93 -60.04 -11.01
CA LEU A 373 66.48 -60.28 -10.97
C LEU A 373 65.77 -59.51 -9.84
N ALA A 374 66.42 -59.37 -8.69
CA ALA A 374 65.90 -58.57 -7.59
C ALA A 374 65.87 -57.07 -7.94
N LYS A 375 66.93 -56.53 -8.56
CA LYS A 375 66.97 -55.15 -9.04
C LYS A 375 65.92 -54.87 -10.11
N GLU A 376 65.78 -55.75 -11.11
CA GLU A 376 64.75 -55.60 -12.16
C GLU A 376 63.33 -55.59 -11.53
N ARG A 377 63.05 -56.46 -10.55
CA ARG A 377 61.77 -56.44 -9.82
C ARG A 377 61.58 -55.19 -8.95
N GLU A 378 62.64 -54.68 -8.32
CA GLU A 378 62.58 -53.43 -7.56
C GLU A 378 62.33 -52.22 -8.48
N GLU A 379 62.94 -52.20 -9.66
CA GLU A 379 62.71 -51.16 -10.67
C GLU A 379 61.29 -51.21 -11.24
N GLU A 380 60.74 -52.39 -11.50
CA GLU A 380 59.33 -52.59 -11.87
C GLU A 380 58.36 -52.18 -10.75
N MET A 381 58.68 -52.53 -9.50
CA MET A 381 57.88 -52.10 -8.34
C MET A 381 57.93 -50.58 -8.18
N LYS A 382 59.10 -49.95 -8.39
CA LYS A 382 59.26 -48.50 -8.34
C LYS A 382 58.51 -47.81 -9.48
N SER A 383 58.57 -48.33 -10.70
CA SER A 383 57.86 -47.75 -11.84
C SER A 383 56.35 -47.82 -11.67
N THR A 384 55.83 -48.96 -11.21
CA THR A 384 54.40 -49.11 -10.88
C THR A 384 53.96 -48.22 -9.72
N LEU A 385 54.79 -48.03 -8.69
CA LEU A 385 54.51 -47.08 -7.61
C LEU A 385 54.46 -45.64 -8.13
N MET A 386 55.42 -45.24 -8.97
CA MET A 386 55.50 -43.91 -9.56
C MET A 386 54.30 -43.62 -10.48
N GLN A 387 53.87 -44.60 -11.27
CA GLN A 387 52.65 -44.48 -12.09
C GLN A 387 51.42 -44.25 -11.21
N LYS A 388 51.26 -45.02 -10.13
CA LYS A 388 50.17 -44.81 -9.17
C LYS A 388 50.20 -43.42 -8.54
N PHE A 389 51.38 -42.92 -8.18
CA PHE A 389 51.52 -41.56 -7.66
C PHE A 389 51.10 -40.51 -8.70
N GLN A 390 51.47 -40.68 -9.97
CA GLN A 390 51.06 -39.76 -11.04
C GLN A 390 49.54 -39.81 -11.28
N GLU A 391 48.94 -40.99 -11.25
CA GLU A 391 47.49 -41.17 -11.35
C GLU A 391 46.76 -40.52 -10.17
N ASP A 392 47.26 -40.72 -8.95
CA ASP A 392 46.70 -40.12 -7.74
C ASP A 392 46.85 -38.59 -7.75
N GLU A 393 48.01 -38.06 -8.16
CA GLU A 393 48.22 -36.62 -8.31
C GLU A 393 47.29 -36.01 -9.36
N ALA A 394 47.14 -36.67 -10.52
CA ALA A 394 46.21 -36.25 -11.56
C ALA A 394 44.75 -36.28 -11.07
N HIS A 395 44.38 -37.29 -10.27
CA HIS A 395 43.06 -37.38 -9.66
C HIS A 395 42.82 -36.26 -8.62
N VAL A 396 43.82 -35.98 -7.77
CA VAL A 396 43.75 -34.87 -6.80
C VAL A 396 43.65 -33.52 -7.52
N GLN A 397 44.37 -33.32 -8.62
CA GLN A 397 44.26 -32.11 -9.44
C GLN A 397 42.86 -31.95 -10.02
N LYS A 398 42.30 -33.00 -10.63
CA LYS A 398 40.90 -33.01 -11.13
C LYS A 398 39.89 -32.68 -10.03
N LEU A 399 40.06 -33.22 -8.82
CA LEU A 399 39.19 -32.91 -7.68
C LEU A 399 39.30 -31.46 -7.21
N ARG A 400 40.50 -30.87 -7.25
CA ARG A 400 40.70 -29.44 -6.95
C ARG A 400 40.01 -28.57 -7.99
N GLU A 401 40.20 -28.85 -9.28
CA GLU A 401 39.55 -28.13 -10.37
C GLU A 401 38.02 -28.18 -10.26
N LEU A 402 37.44 -29.34 -9.91
CA LEU A 402 36.00 -29.46 -9.69
C LEU A 402 35.53 -28.62 -8.50
N ARG A 403 36.25 -28.69 -7.37
CA ARG A 403 35.92 -27.88 -6.18
C ARG A 403 36.02 -26.38 -6.47
N ASP A 404 37.04 -25.96 -7.22
CA ASP A 404 37.24 -24.56 -7.55
C ASP A 404 36.11 -24.05 -8.46
N LYS A 405 35.70 -24.84 -9.46
CA LYS A 405 34.50 -24.56 -10.29
C LYS A 405 33.22 -24.45 -9.45
N ASP A 406 32.98 -25.39 -8.54
CA ASP A 406 31.81 -25.34 -7.65
C ASP A 406 31.81 -24.09 -6.75
N MET A 407 32.98 -23.72 -6.23
CA MET A 407 33.14 -22.51 -5.41
C MET A 407 32.92 -21.23 -6.22
N GLU A 408 33.36 -21.19 -7.47
CA GLU A 408 33.08 -20.10 -8.40
C GLU A 408 31.59 -19.99 -8.72
N LEU A 409 30.92 -21.11 -9.04
CA LEU A 409 29.47 -21.16 -9.24
C LEU A 409 28.72 -20.63 -8.01
N LEU A 410 29.05 -21.11 -6.81
CA LEU A 410 28.45 -20.64 -5.56
C LEU A 410 28.70 -19.15 -5.28
N LYS A 411 29.84 -18.62 -5.71
CA LYS A 411 30.13 -17.18 -5.60
C LYS A 411 29.24 -16.38 -6.55
N GLN A 412 29.09 -16.85 -7.80
CA GLN A 412 28.23 -16.23 -8.80
C GLN A 412 26.75 -16.30 -8.40
N GLU A 413 26.27 -17.43 -7.84
CA GLU A 413 24.92 -17.54 -7.28
C GLU A 413 24.65 -16.51 -6.19
N ARG A 414 25.59 -16.36 -5.25
CA ARG A 414 25.49 -15.35 -4.18
C ARG A 414 25.48 -13.94 -4.73
N GLU A 415 26.31 -13.66 -5.72
CA GLU A 415 26.36 -12.35 -6.37
C GLU A 415 25.05 -12.03 -7.10
N LEU A 416 24.54 -12.97 -7.90
CA LEU A 416 23.23 -12.86 -8.55
C LEU A 416 22.12 -12.62 -7.52
N HIS A 417 22.12 -13.34 -6.41
CA HIS A 417 21.14 -13.16 -5.35
C HIS A 417 21.19 -11.75 -4.72
N ILE A 418 22.40 -11.21 -4.51
CA ILE A 418 22.60 -9.84 -4.02
C ILE A 418 22.12 -8.83 -5.07
N GLN A 419 22.43 -9.04 -6.35
CA GLN A 419 21.97 -8.18 -7.45
C GLN A 419 20.43 -8.15 -7.51
N LEU A 420 19.76 -9.31 -7.45
CA LEU A 420 18.30 -9.41 -7.42
C LEU A 420 17.68 -8.64 -6.24
N LYS A 421 18.32 -8.70 -5.05
CA LYS A 421 17.89 -7.93 -3.88
C LYS A 421 18.01 -6.43 -4.11
N LYS A 422 19.16 -5.96 -4.62
CA LYS A 422 19.40 -4.54 -4.94
C LYS A 422 18.35 -4.02 -5.92
N GLU A 423 18.11 -4.74 -7.00
CA GLU A 423 17.16 -4.33 -8.02
C GLU A 423 15.71 -4.40 -7.52
N ASN A 424 15.38 -5.32 -6.61
CA ASN A 424 14.08 -5.33 -5.94
C ASN A 424 13.88 -4.09 -5.06
N VAL A 425 14.92 -3.65 -4.34
CA VAL A 425 14.88 -2.39 -3.58
C VAL A 425 14.66 -1.21 -4.53
N GLU A 426 15.36 -1.15 -5.67
CA GLU A 426 15.15 -0.12 -6.69
C GLU A 426 13.74 -0.16 -7.29
N ARG A 427 13.18 -1.35 -7.53
CA ARG A 427 11.78 -1.53 -7.96
C ARG A 427 10.82 -0.94 -6.93
N ILE A 428 11.01 -1.23 -5.64
CA ILE A 428 10.21 -0.67 -4.55
C ILE A 428 10.35 0.85 -4.51
N ARG A 429 11.57 1.38 -4.67
CA ARG A 429 11.83 2.83 -4.72
C ARG A 429 11.06 3.50 -5.87
N ARG A 430 11.05 2.88 -7.06
CA ARG A 430 10.27 3.35 -8.23
C ARG A 430 8.77 3.30 -7.99
N MET A 431 8.27 2.20 -7.42
CA MET A 431 6.86 2.07 -7.03
C MET A 431 6.44 3.16 -6.03
N GLN A 432 7.25 3.43 -5.01
CA GLN A 432 6.98 4.50 -4.05
C GLN A 432 7.06 5.88 -4.72
N GLY A 433 8.03 6.10 -5.62
CA GLY A 433 8.14 7.32 -6.41
C GLY A 433 6.87 7.59 -7.23
N TYR A 434 6.36 6.57 -7.91
CA TYR A 434 5.10 6.66 -8.66
C TYR A 434 3.91 6.98 -7.75
N LYS A 435 3.78 6.29 -6.60
CA LYS A 435 2.71 6.57 -5.63
C LYS A 435 2.76 8.01 -5.10
N ARG A 436 3.95 8.52 -4.78
CA ARG A 436 4.12 9.93 -4.37
C ARG A 436 3.69 10.88 -5.48
N ALA A 437 4.13 10.65 -6.73
CA ALA A 437 3.73 11.47 -7.86
C ALA A 437 2.20 11.40 -8.11
N GLU A 438 1.57 10.24 -7.94
CA GLU A 438 0.12 10.09 -8.03
C GLU A 438 -0.62 10.87 -6.92
N THR A 439 -0.11 10.83 -5.69
CA THR A 439 -0.65 11.65 -4.59
C THR A 439 -0.48 13.14 -4.88
N MET A 440 0.68 13.58 -5.36
CA MET A 440 0.91 14.99 -5.73
C MET A 440 -0.04 15.44 -6.83
N LYS A 441 -0.25 14.62 -7.88
CA LYS A 441 -1.25 14.92 -8.92
C LYS A 441 -2.65 15.08 -8.35
N LYS A 442 -3.06 14.23 -7.41
CA LYS A 442 -4.37 14.35 -6.73
C LYS A 442 -4.47 15.63 -5.89
N VAL A 443 -3.38 16.04 -5.23
CA VAL A 443 -3.32 17.31 -4.50
C VAL A 443 -3.46 18.47 -5.48
N GLU A 444 -2.67 18.51 -6.55
CA GLU A 444 -2.76 19.55 -7.60
C GLU A 444 -4.15 19.63 -8.24
N GLU A 445 -4.79 18.49 -8.51
CA GLU A 445 -6.17 18.46 -9.03
C GLU A 445 -7.18 19.04 -8.03
N ASN A 446 -7.02 18.75 -6.73
CA ASN A 446 -7.87 19.33 -5.71
C ASN A 446 -7.60 20.83 -5.54
N ASP A 447 -6.34 21.25 -5.55
CA ASP A 447 -5.95 22.66 -5.47
C ASP A 447 -6.57 23.44 -6.64
N LYS A 448 -6.45 22.93 -7.88
CA LYS A 448 -7.12 23.51 -9.06
C LYS A 448 -8.63 23.65 -8.87
N ARG A 449 -9.30 22.62 -8.34
CA ARG A 449 -10.74 22.69 -8.04
C ARG A 449 -11.06 23.77 -7.00
N THR A 450 -10.23 23.91 -5.96
CA THR A 450 -10.42 24.96 -4.95
C THR A 450 -10.19 26.35 -5.53
N GLU A 451 -9.18 26.52 -6.38
CA GLU A 451 -8.95 27.77 -7.11
C GLU A 451 -10.13 28.14 -8.01
N GLU A 452 -10.68 27.17 -8.75
CA GLU A 452 -11.88 27.38 -9.57
C GLU A 452 -13.09 27.79 -8.72
N MET A 453 -13.27 27.16 -7.56
CA MET A 453 -14.32 27.53 -6.60
C MET A 453 -14.13 28.94 -6.04
N LEU A 454 -12.90 29.33 -5.72
CA LEU A 454 -12.57 30.69 -5.26
C LEU A 454 -12.81 31.71 -6.37
N LYS A 455 -12.38 31.44 -7.60
CA LYS A 455 -12.66 32.29 -8.78
C LYS A 455 -14.15 32.50 -8.98
N LYS A 456 -14.95 31.43 -8.97
CA LYS A 456 -16.42 31.51 -9.05
C LYS A 456 -17.01 32.34 -7.91
N ARG A 457 -16.50 32.18 -6.68
CA ARG A 457 -16.94 32.99 -5.53
C ARG A 457 -16.61 34.47 -5.69
N GLU A 458 -15.44 34.81 -6.20
CA GLU A 458 -15.04 36.19 -6.50
C GLU A 458 -15.89 36.79 -7.62
N GLU A 459 -16.17 36.03 -8.67
CA GLU A 459 -17.07 36.44 -9.75
C GLU A 459 -18.47 36.76 -9.21
N LEU A 460 -19.02 35.92 -8.33
CA LEU A 460 -20.29 36.21 -7.66
C LEU A 460 -20.23 37.47 -6.82
N ALA A 461 -19.15 37.68 -6.06
CA ALA A 461 -18.98 38.90 -5.28
C ALA A 461 -18.94 40.15 -6.18
N LYS A 462 -18.26 40.07 -7.34
CA LYS A 462 -18.25 41.13 -8.35
C LYS A 462 -19.65 41.37 -8.92
N VAL A 463 -20.40 40.32 -9.25
CA VAL A 463 -21.80 40.42 -9.71
C VAL A 463 -22.69 41.06 -8.65
N ARG A 464 -22.57 40.67 -7.38
CA ARG A 464 -23.31 41.30 -6.27
C ARG A 464 -23.00 42.79 -6.15
N ARG A 465 -21.72 43.19 -6.25
CA ARG A 465 -21.32 44.61 -6.21
C ARG A 465 -21.92 45.38 -7.38
N LYS A 466 -21.83 44.85 -8.61
CA LYS A 466 -22.44 45.47 -9.80
C LYS A 466 -23.96 45.64 -9.62
N ASN A 467 -24.65 44.59 -9.21
CA ASN A 467 -26.09 44.63 -8.96
C ASN A 467 -26.46 45.64 -7.86
N ALA A 468 -25.66 45.76 -6.80
CA ALA A 468 -25.90 46.73 -5.73
C ALA A 468 -25.71 48.17 -6.22
N VAL A 469 -24.68 48.43 -7.03
CA VAL A 469 -24.44 49.74 -7.66
C VAL A 469 -25.56 50.08 -8.65
N GLU A 470 -25.95 49.15 -9.52
CA GLU A 470 -27.07 49.32 -10.45
C GLU A 470 -28.38 49.58 -9.72
N ALA A 471 -28.67 48.85 -8.64
CA ALA A 471 -29.83 49.08 -7.79
C ALA A 471 -29.82 50.48 -7.16
N LYS A 472 -28.66 50.95 -6.71
CA LYS A 472 -28.50 52.32 -6.18
C LYS A 472 -28.73 53.36 -7.28
N ILE A 473 -28.12 53.20 -8.45
CA ILE A 473 -28.32 54.08 -9.61
C ILE A 473 -29.80 54.13 -9.99
N ARG A 474 -30.50 52.99 -10.03
CA ARG A 474 -31.94 52.94 -10.32
C ARG A 474 -32.76 53.67 -9.26
N LYS A 475 -32.43 53.49 -7.97
CA LYS A 475 -33.09 54.20 -6.88
C LYS A 475 -32.86 55.71 -6.97
N ASP A 476 -31.63 56.16 -7.22
CA ASP A 476 -31.28 57.57 -7.33
C ASP A 476 -31.94 58.20 -8.56
N LYS A 477 -31.99 57.50 -9.71
CA LYS A 477 -32.77 57.91 -10.88
C LYS A 477 -34.25 58.07 -10.54
N LEU A 478 -34.85 57.10 -9.85
CA LEU A 478 -36.26 57.18 -9.43
C LEU A 478 -36.51 58.37 -8.50
N MET A 479 -35.64 58.60 -7.52
CA MET A 479 -35.71 59.76 -6.64
C MET A 479 -35.62 61.08 -7.41
N GLN A 480 -34.66 61.22 -8.33
CA GLN A 480 -34.55 62.39 -9.20
C GLN A 480 -35.81 62.57 -10.06
N THR A 481 -36.40 61.49 -10.57
CA THR A 481 -37.63 61.56 -11.36
C THR A 481 -38.85 61.93 -10.53
N LEU A 482 -38.93 61.47 -9.27
CA LEU A 482 -39.95 61.86 -8.30
C LEU A 482 -39.82 63.34 -7.89
N GLU A 483 -38.59 63.82 -7.74
CA GLU A 483 -38.34 65.24 -7.46
C GLU A 483 -38.75 66.12 -8.66
N ARG A 484 -38.42 65.70 -9.88
CA ARG A 484 -38.87 66.37 -11.11
C ARG A 484 -40.38 66.28 -11.34
N SER A 485 -41.04 65.20 -10.94
CA SER A 485 -42.49 65.02 -11.11
C SER A 485 -43.31 65.84 -10.12
N LYS A 486 -42.83 66.01 -8.88
CA LYS A 486 -43.39 66.92 -7.89
C LYS A 486 -43.43 68.36 -8.40
N THR A 487 -42.42 68.78 -9.17
CA THR A 487 -42.40 70.10 -9.81
C THR A 487 -43.21 70.17 -11.13
N SER A 488 -43.54 69.02 -11.74
CA SER A 488 -44.17 68.93 -13.07
C SER A 488 -45.63 68.44 -13.07
N GLY A 489 -46.26 68.26 -11.91
CA GLY A 489 -47.68 67.89 -11.80
C GLY A 489 -48.03 66.49 -12.33
N GLY A 490 -47.19 65.49 -12.06
CA GLY A 490 -47.52 64.07 -12.25
C GLY A 490 -47.60 63.53 -13.69
N LYS A 491 -47.44 64.37 -14.72
CA LYS A 491 -47.41 63.93 -16.14
C LYS A 491 -46.09 63.23 -16.52
N ALA A 492 -44.97 63.62 -15.90
CA ALA A 492 -43.65 63.03 -16.16
C ALA A 492 -43.51 61.58 -15.66
N LEU A 493 -44.15 61.24 -14.54
CA LEU A 493 -44.10 59.88 -13.96
C LEU A 493 -44.75 58.82 -14.85
N ARG A 494 -45.82 59.17 -15.58
CA ARG A 494 -46.50 58.22 -16.48
C ARG A 494 -45.65 57.85 -17.69
N LYS A 495 -44.96 58.83 -18.29
CA LYS A 495 -44.02 58.59 -19.40
C LYS A 495 -42.81 57.73 -19.00
N ILE A 496 -42.38 57.79 -17.74
CA ILE A 496 -41.21 57.05 -17.26
C ILE A 496 -41.57 55.59 -16.91
N LEU A 497 -42.81 55.33 -16.46
CA LEU A 497 -43.33 53.98 -16.27
C LEU A 497 -43.36 53.19 -17.59
N GLU A 498 -43.69 53.88 -18.68
CA GLU A 498 -43.70 53.32 -20.04
C GLU A 498 -42.27 53.04 -20.55
N GLN A 499 -41.30 53.92 -20.26
CA GLN A 499 -39.89 53.73 -20.64
C GLN A 499 -39.15 52.66 -19.81
N LEU A 500 -39.54 52.43 -18.56
CA LEU A 500 -38.94 51.38 -17.71
C LEU A 500 -39.49 49.97 -18.00
N GLU A 501 -40.63 49.85 -18.67
CA GLU A 501 -41.14 48.58 -19.21
C GLU A 501 -40.46 48.18 -20.55
N GLU A 502 -39.86 49.13 -21.29
CA GLU A 502 -39.23 48.87 -22.59
C GLU A 502 -37.74 48.47 -22.53
N GLU A 503 -37.02 48.66 -21.42
CA GLU A 503 -35.57 48.32 -21.30
C GLU A 503 -35.26 46.87 -20.82
N ASP A 504 -36.18 45.91 -20.94
CA ASP A 504 -35.86 44.49 -20.77
C ASP A 504 -35.47 43.87 -22.14
N PRO A 505 -34.24 43.35 -22.36
CA PRO A 505 -33.88 42.74 -23.64
C PRO A 505 -34.66 41.44 -23.90
N PRO A 506 -35.04 41.15 -25.16
CA PRO A 506 -35.86 39.99 -25.50
C PRO A 506 -35.08 38.71 -25.23
N THR A 507 -35.55 37.94 -24.24
CA THR A 507 -35.03 36.60 -23.99
C THR A 507 -35.65 35.65 -25.02
N LEU A 508 -34.77 35.02 -25.80
CA LEU A 508 -35.03 34.04 -26.87
C LEU A 508 -36.27 33.17 -26.67
N GLN A 509 -37.19 33.24 -27.64
CA GLN A 509 -38.34 32.36 -27.81
C GLN A 509 -37.88 30.91 -28.09
N GLY A 510 -37.98 30.05 -27.08
CA GLY A 510 -37.91 28.60 -27.22
C GLY A 510 -39.30 27.99 -27.25
N LYS A 511 -39.72 27.57 -28.46
CA LYS A 511 -40.96 26.85 -28.84
C LYS A 511 -41.69 26.10 -27.71
N GLU A 512 -42.92 26.53 -27.44
CA GLU A 512 -43.91 25.79 -26.65
C GLU A 512 -44.35 24.50 -27.36
N LYS A 513 -44.20 23.35 -26.69
CA LYS A 513 -44.92 22.11 -27.03
C LYS A 513 -46.14 21.96 -26.11
N LYS A 514 -47.32 21.90 -26.75
CA LYS A 514 -48.66 21.70 -26.17
C LYS A 514 -48.69 20.56 -25.13
N LYS A 515 -49.12 20.86 -23.90
CA LYS A 515 -49.50 19.86 -22.88
C LYS A 515 -51.02 19.64 -22.88
N LYS A 516 -51.42 18.38 -23.04
CA LYS A 516 -52.80 17.87 -22.92
C LYS A 516 -53.31 18.04 -21.48
N LYS A 517 -54.60 18.39 -21.37
CA LYS A 517 -55.39 18.46 -20.13
C LYS A 517 -55.58 17.05 -19.54
N ASN A 518 -55.36 16.88 -18.24
CA ASN A 518 -55.86 15.76 -17.45
C ASN A 518 -56.86 16.27 -16.38
N PRO A 519 -57.89 15.49 -16.03
CA PRO A 519 -58.99 15.94 -15.16
C PRO A 519 -58.74 15.71 -13.66
N LYS A 520 -59.57 16.38 -12.85
CA LYS A 520 -59.56 16.49 -11.38
C LYS A 520 -59.67 15.13 -10.65
N PRO A 521 -59.06 14.95 -9.46
CA PRO A 521 -59.34 13.82 -8.59
C PRO A 521 -60.58 14.06 -7.70
N LYS A 522 -61.43 13.03 -7.59
CA LYS A 522 -62.58 12.92 -6.68
C LYS A 522 -62.11 12.63 -5.25
N ARG A 523 -62.83 13.22 -4.28
CA ARG A 523 -62.79 12.90 -2.85
C ARG A 523 -63.21 11.46 -2.61
N LEU A 524 -62.60 10.80 -1.63
CA LEU A 524 -63.06 9.51 -1.09
C LEU A 524 -63.23 9.63 0.43
N ASP A 525 -64.35 9.07 0.86
CA ASP A 525 -64.96 9.15 2.19
C ASP A 525 -64.31 8.25 3.24
N LYS A 526 -64.59 8.63 4.49
CA LYS A 526 -64.33 7.90 5.72
C LYS A 526 -65.36 6.77 5.92
N SER A 527 -64.89 5.61 6.35
CA SER A 527 -65.65 4.55 7.04
C SER A 527 -64.63 3.62 7.71
N ARG A 528 -64.35 3.70 9.01
CA ARG A 528 -64.99 2.95 10.13
C ARG A 528 -65.25 1.46 9.83
N ASN A 529 -64.46 0.55 10.40
CA ASN A 529 -64.96 -0.36 11.43
C ASN A 529 -63.88 -1.22 12.10
N ASP A 530 -64.20 -1.53 13.35
CA ASP A 530 -63.53 -2.32 14.38
C ASP A 530 -63.56 -3.85 14.17
N TYR A 531 -62.95 -4.53 15.16
CA TYR A 531 -62.91 -5.96 15.51
C TYR A 531 -61.83 -6.77 14.77
N SER A 532 -60.95 -7.59 15.37
CA SER A 532 -60.81 -8.26 16.67
C SER A 532 -60.28 -9.68 16.34
N SER A 533 -59.19 -10.07 16.99
CA SER A 533 -58.88 -11.44 17.45
C SER A 533 -58.63 -12.63 16.49
N ARG A 534 -57.64 -13.42 16.95
CA ARG A 534 -57.46 -14.89 16.90
C ARG A 534 -56.64 -15.53 15.77
N THR A 535 -55.42 -15.93 16.18
CA THR A 535 -54.85 -17.30 16.16
C THR A 535 -55.28 -18.27 15.05
N SER A 536 -54.29 -18.78 14.29
CA SER A 536 -54.02 -20.23 14.23
C SER A 536 -52.76 -20.52 13.40
N GLU A 537 -52.04 -21.55 13.86
CA GLU A 537 -50.97 -22.27 13.20
C GLU A 537 -51.26 -22.62 11.73
N SER A 538 -50.22 -22.68 10.90
CA SER A 538 -49.99 -23.86 10.06
C SER A 538 -48.60 -23.84 9.40
N LYS A 539 -48.02 -25.04 9.42
CA LYS A 539 -46.74 -25.46 8.88
C LYS A 539 -46.76 -25.42 7.35
N SER A 540 -45.62 -25.10 6.71
CA SER A 540 -45.10 -25.90 5.59
C SER A 540 -43.70 -25.44 5.14
N ARG A 541 -42.78 -26.41 5.17
CA ARG A 541 -41.45 -26.42 4.52
C ARG A 541 -41.58 -26.45 2.99
N PRO A 542 -40.50 -26.07 2.29
CA PRO A 542 -39.82 -27.03 1.41
C PRO A 542 -38.29 -26.98 1.64
N LYS A 543 -37.63 -28.01 2.18
CA LYS A 543 -36.96 -29.14 1.49
C LYS A 543 -35.92 -28.72 0.43
N ASP A 544 -34.67 -28.60 0.88
CA ASP A 544 -33.45 -28.66 0.06
C ASP A 544 -33.24 -30.06 -0.55
N PRO A 545 -32.61 -30.16 -1.73
CA PRO A 545 -31.89 -31.36 -2.12
C PRO A 545 -30.38 -31.21 -1.82
N ILE A 546 -29.90 -32.07 -0.92
CA ILE A 546 -28.50 -32.41 -0.76
C ILE A 546 -28.06 -33.25 -1.97
N THR A 547 -26.98 -32.86 -2.67
CA THR A 547 -25.88 -33.75 -3.09
C THR A 547 -24.79 -32.98 -3.85
N SER A 548 -23.60 -32.88 -3.26
CA SER A 548 -22.32 -33.30 -3.86
C SER A 548 -21.16 -32.67 -3.08
N LYS A 549 -20.50 -33.50 -2.26
CA LYS A 549 -19.22 -33.20 -1.64
C LYS A 549 -18.15 -33.18 -2.74
N LYS A 550 -17.60 -32.02 -3.09
CA LYS A 550 -16.28 -31.92 -3.74
C LYS A 550 -15.27 -31.42 -2.72
N LYS A 551 -14.37 -32.32 -2.32
CA LYS A 551 -13.17 -32.03 -1.54
C LYS A 551 -12.29 -31.04 -2.31
N PRO A 552 -11.62 -30.08 -1.65
CA PRO A 552 -10.55 -29.31 -2.29
C PRO A 552 -9.34 -30.22 -2.57
N PRO A 553 -8.62 -30.03 -3.68
CA PRO A 553 -7.43 -30.81 -3.99
C PRO A 553 -6.35 -30.56 -2.94
N SER A 554 -5.81 -31.66 -2.42
CA SER A 554 -4.62 -31.72 -1.58
C SER A 554 -3.45 -31.04 -2.28
N ILE A 555 -2.93 -29.97 -1.68
CA ILE A 555 -1.65 -29.38 -2.05
C ILE A 555 -0.57 -30.40 -1.70
N LEU A 556 -0.09 -31.11 -2.73
CA LEU A 556 1.14 -31.90 -2.67
C LEU A 556 2.27 -30.99 -2.22
N HIS A 557 2.68 -31.14 -0.96
CA HIS A 557 3.95 -30.61 -0.48
C HIS A 557 5.06 -31.39 -1.17
N MET A 558 5.63 -30.82 -2.23
CA MET A 558 6.95 -31.24 -2.69
C MET A 558 7.95 -30.87 -1.60
N ASN A 559 8.47 -31.88 -0.92
CA ASN A 559 9.64 -31.77 -0.08
C ASN A 559 10.83 -31.37 -0.97
N ILE A 560 11.18 -30.09 -0.93
CA ILE A 560 12.49 -29.63 -1.39
C ILE A 560 13.44 -29.92 -0.24
N GLU A 561 14.24 -30.96 -0.38
CA GLU A 561 15.39 -31.24 0.47
C GLU A 561 16.42 -30.11 0.28
N ILE A 562 16.32 -29.08 1.13
CA ILE A 562 17.36 -28.08 1.27
C ILE A 562 18.47 -28.71 2.11
N GLY A 563 19.57 -29.07 1.46
CA GLY A 563 20.83 -29.42 2.10
C GLY A 563 21.31 -28.27 2.97
N ASN A 564 21.09 -28.38 4.29
CA ASN A 564 21.69 -27.50 5.28
C ASN A 564 23.12 -27.97 5.55
N GLU A 565 24.07 -27.51 4.74
CA GLU A 565 25.48 -27.53 5.13
C GLU A 565 25.73 -26.41 6.15
N ALA A 566 25.90 -26.85 7.40
CA ALA A 566 26.24 -25.99 8.53
C ALA A 566 27.67 -25.44 8.38
N SER A 567 27.78 -24.20 7.90
CA SER A 567 28.99 -23.39 8.07
C SER A 567 29.05 -22.86 9.50
N SER A 568 29.75 -23.58 10.36
CA SER A 568 30.13 -23.13 11.70
C SER A 568 31.22 -22.07 11.60
N GLN A 569 30.82 -20.81 11.39
CA GLN A 569 31.70 -19.67 11.62
C GLN A 569 31.67 -19.31 13.10
N LYS A 570 32.66 -19.82 13.84
CA LYS A 570 33.00 -19.31 15.17
C LYS A 570 33.42 -17.85 15.02
N SER A 571 32.64 -16.94 15.60
CA SER A 571 33.02 -15.55 15.80
C SER A 571 34.24 -15.50 16.72
N ALA A 572 35.43 -15.29 16.16
CA ALA A 572 36.61 -14.93 16.94
C ALA A 572 36.37 -13.54 17.52
N VAL A 573 36.29 -13.45 18.85
CA VAL A 573 36.30 -12.19 19.57
C VAL A 573 37.66 -11.54 19.32
N TYR A 574 37.66 -10.42 18.59
CA TYR A 574 38.84 -9.59 18.41
C TYR A 574 39.17 -8.94 19.75
N ILE A 575 40.24 -9.40 20.40
CA ILE A 575 40.83 -8.76 21.57
C ILE A 575 41.85 -7.75 21.04
N SER A 576 41.59 -6.47 21.32
CA SER A 576 42.50 -5.37 20.95
C SER A 576 43.85 -5.54 21.67
N PRO A 577 44.98 -5.42 20.96
CA PRO A 577 46.32 -5.51 21.55
C PRO A 577 46.71 -4.33 22.46
N TYR A 578 45.81 -3.36 22.68
CA TYR A 578 46.06 -2.18 23.52
C TYR A 578 45.33 -2.19 24.88
N ALA A 579 44.68 -3.30 25.26
CA ALA A 579 43.87 -3.36 26.48
C ALA A 579 44.65 -3.68 27.78
N SER A 580 45.98 -3.80 27.74
CA SER A 580 46.81 -4.09 28.92
C SER A 580 47.73 -2.91 29.26
N SER A 581 47.14 -1.78 29.59
CA SER A 581 47.76 -0.82 30.52
C SER A 581 46.63 -0.02 31.16
N ILE A 582 46.21 -0.41 32.37
CA ILE A 582 45.68 0.44 33.43
C ILE A 582 45.36 -0.49 34.62
N LYS A 583 46.19 -0.34 35.65
CA LYS A 583 46.08 -0.76 37.06
C LYS A 583 46.18 -2.24 37.40
#